data_AF-A0A903VFG4-F1
#
_entry.id   AF-A0A903VFG4-F1
#
_cell.length_a   1.000
_cell.length_b   1.000
_cell.length_c   1.000
_cell.angle_alpha   90.00
_cell.angle_beta   90.00
_cell.angle_gamma   90.00
#
_symmetry.space_group_name_H-M   'P 1'
#
loop_
_entity.id
_entity.type
_entity.pdbx_description
1 polymer ?
#
loop_
_entity_poly.entity_id
_entity_poly.type
_entity_poly.pdbx_seq_one_letter_code
_entity_poly.pdbx_strand_id
1 'polypeptide(L)'
;MSDAEEFIEELDVEKISVEEVELIELLNNFGITETIIEAFLVNSYTIETLKVIQRQEIELLIPPPSLAERTKFIHQLDIWRTAQGLPKIQEVPASGSSSASVLDTKVRLPSEPRITRDSCTATYLLNYSSKGQAIIRKYSQTPFLSRSDKKSITHIVVDEFKNRFSKLTSSELLERSKELKQIFPSEPQETWYQPTFVTDSTGKKRKISKQAKGRLYDRNINYKEVSQQIANQKPNETEPSAAAAATGSITSSTEAAEYQQVKAWLVHNQDEWEELKIKWKRSSPSQARTKFYSNGGLILLMQLNQSYKLKCLMSKENHSWHA
;
A
#
# COMPACT_ATOMS: atom_id res chain seq x y z
N MET A 1 -0.62 9.41 -49.02
CA MET A 1 -0.20 10.24 -47.89
C MET A 1 -1.34 10.24 -46.88
N SER A 2 -1.13 9.56 -45.77
CA SER A 2 -1.91 9.72 -44.53
C SER A 2 -1.12 8.99 -43.45
N ASP A 3 -0.41 9.78 -42.65
CA ASP A 3 0.45 9.36 -41.55
C ASP A 3 -0.37 8.63 -40.50
N ALA A 4 0.03 7.40 -40.17
CA ALA A 4 -0.44 6.70 -38.99
C ALA A 4 0.63 6.91 -37.91
N GLU A 5 0.37 7.84 -37.00
CA GLU A 5 1.19 8.07 -35.81
C GLU A 5 1.27 6.77 -34.99
N GLU A 6 2.50 6.29 -34.84
CA GLU A 6 2.86 5.12 -34.07
C GLU A 6 2.70 5.45 -32.57
N PHE A 7 1.61 4.97 -31.97
CA PHE A 7 1.37 5.11 -30.53
C PHE A 7 2.28 4.13 -29.79
N ILE A 8 3.50 4.58 -29.46
CA ILE A 8 4.43 3.87 -28.59
C ILE A 8 3.89 3.97 -27.16
N GLU A 9 3.30 2.88 -26.68
CA GLU A 9 2.86 2.73 -25.30
C GLU A 9 4.11 2.46 -24.45
N GLU A 10 4.69 3.54 -23.91
CA GLU A 10 5.85 3.53 -23.03
C GLU A 10 5.53 2.67 -21.79
N LEU A 11 6.19 1.51 -21.69
CA LEU A 11 6.15 0.65 -20.51
C LEU A 11 6.67 1.45 -19.30
N ASP A 12 5.73 1.86 -18.44
CA ASP A 12 5.97 2.59 -17.19
C ASP A 12 6.67 1.64 -16.20
N VAL A 13 7.98 1.42 -16.40
CA VAL A 13 8.88 0.92 -15.36
C VAL A 13 8.76 1.93 -14.22
N GLU A 14 8.25 1.52 -13.05
CA GLU A 14 8.22 2.36 -11.84
C GLU A 14 9.64 2.89 -11.59
N LYS A 15 9.92 4.08 -12.11
CA LYS A 15 11.17 4.79 -11.86
C LYS A 15 11.14 5.10 -10.37
N ILE A 16 12.05 4.46 -9.63
CA ILE A 16 12.31 4.79 -8.23
C ILE A 16 12.44 6.30 -8.16
N SER A 17 11.56 6.92 -7.38
CA SER A 17 11.52 8.38 -7.31
C SER A 17 12.79 8.89 -6.64
N VAL A 18 13.24 10.10 -7.00
CA VAL A 18 14.42 10.72 -6.39
C VAL A 18 14.30 10.76 -4.86
N GLU A 19 13.09 11.01 -4.36
CA GLU A 19 12.77 11.03 -2.92
C GLU A 19 12.97 9.66 -2.24
N GLU A 20 12.70 8.55 -2.95
CA GLU A 20 12.91 7.19 -2.44
C GLU A 20 14.40 6.83 -2.41
N VAL A 21 15.18 7.24 -3.41
CA VAL A 21 16.63 7.02 -3.43
C VAL A 21 17.30 7.73 -2.26
N GLU A 22 16.98 9.01 -2.04
CA GLU A 22 17.51 9.79 -0.91
C GLU A 22 17.16 9.16 0.44
N LEU A 23 15.94 8.65 0.58
CA LEU A 23 15.52 7.93 1.78
C LEU A 23 16.34 6.65 1.99
N ILE A 24 16.50 5.83 0.95
CA ILE A 24 17.27 4.59 1.01
C ILE A 24 18.72 4.88 1.42
N GLU A 25 19.35 5.89 0.82
CA GLU A 25 20.71 6.31 1.17
C GLU A 25 20.82 6.74 2.64
N LEU A 26 19.87 7.54 3.13
CA LEU A 26 19.85 7.96 4.54
C LEU A 26 19.71 6.76 5.48
N LEU A 27 18.80 5.84 5.20
CA LEU A 27 18.56 4.68 6.05
C LEU A 27 19.71 3.66 6.02
N ASN A 28 20.37 3.52 4.87
CA ASN A 28 21.61 2.77 4.76
C ASN A 28 22.73 3.38 5.61
N ASN A 29 22.85 4.71 5.64
CA ASN A 29 23.82 5.40 6.49
C ASN A 29 23.54 5.20 7.99
N PHE A 30 22.28 4.99 8.38
CA PHE A 30 21.93 4.59 9.74
C PHE A 30 22.30 3.13 10.05
N GLY A 31 22.68 2.34 9.04
CA GLY A 31 23.02 0.93 9.15
C GLY A 31 21.80 0.05 9.46
N ILE A 32 20.64 0.41 8.94
CA ILE A 32 19.37 -0.31 9.12
C ILE A 32 19.26 -1.43 8.10
N THR A 33 18.65 -2.55 8.46
CA THR A 33 18.50 -3.71 7.55
C THR A 33 17.56 -3.40 6.38
N GLU A 34 17.80 -4.05 5.24
CA GLU A 34 16.99 -3.92 4.02
C GLU A 34 15.51 -4.19 4.29
N THR A 35 15.19 -5.20 5.11
CA THR A 35 13.81 -5.52 5.54
C THR A 35 13.10 -4.37 6.23
N ILE A 36 13.81 -3.57 7.03
CA ILE A 36 13.24 -2.40 7.71
C ILE A 36 13.11 -1.26 6.69
N ILE A 37 14.11 -1.04 5.82
CA ILE A 37 14.04 -0.05 4.75
C ILE A 37 12.82 -0.28 3.86
N GLU A 38 12.59 -1.52 3.45
CA GLU A 38 11.40 -1.93 2.71
C GLU A 38 10.11 -1.57 3.47
N ALA A 39 10.07 -1.77 4.79
CA ALA A 39 8.91 -1.38 5.59
C ALA A 39 8.65 0.15 5.53
N PHE A 40 9.67 0.99 5.52
CA PHE A 40 9.51 2.44 5.33
C PHE A 40 8.97 2.77 3.92
N LEU A 41 9.50 2.12 2.88
CA LEU A 41 9.11 2.34 1.49
C LEU A 41 7.67 1.88 1.21
N VAL A 42 7.32 0.66 1.63
CA VAL A 42 5.96 0.09 1.48
C VAL A 42 4.93 0.97 2.18
N ASN A 43 5.31 1.55 3.31
CA ASN A 43 4.45 2.49 4.03
C ASN A 43 4.53 3.93 3.48
N SER A 44 5.30 4.20 2.41
CA SER A 44 5.43 5.53 1.79
C SER A 44 5.91 6.60 2.76
N TYR A 45 6.90 6.27 3.59
CA TYR A 45 7.69 7.29 4.30
C TYR A 45 8.66 7.97 3.33
N THR A 46 8.95 9.23 3.59
CA THR A 46 9.93 10.06 2.86
C THR A 46 10.81 10.82 3.85
N ILE A 47 11.89 11.45 3.36
CA ILE A 47 12.77 12.32 4.17
C ILE A 47 11.97 13.36 4.97
N GLU A 48 10.98 14.01 4.34
CA GLU A 48 10.15 15.01 5.02
C GLU A 48 9.32 14.42 6.16
N THR A 49 8.85 13.18 6.02
CA THR A 49 8.09 12.50 7.08
C THR A 49 8.99 12.14 8.26
N LEU A 50 10.27 11.80 8.02
CA LEU A 50 11.22 11.49 9.10
C LEU A 50 11.55 12.72 9.98
N LYS A 51 11.39 13.93 9.45
CA LYS A 51 11.54 15.17 10.23
C LYS A 51 10.48 15.33 11.32
N VAL A 52 9.33 14.68 11.16
CA VAL A 52 8.15 14.83 12.04
C VAL A 52 7.63 13.51 12.61
N ILE A 53 8.21 12.38 12.22
CA ILE A 53 7.83 11.06 12.72
C ILE A 53 7.91 11.00 14.24
N GLN A 54 6.93 10.33 14.84
CA GLN A 54 6.82 10.12 16.28
C GLN A 54 7.31 8.72 16.68
N ARG A 55 7.64 8.55 17.97
CA ARG A 55 8.16 7.28 18.49
C ARG A 55 7.21 6.10 18.27
N GLN A 56 5.92 6.33 18.45
CA GLN A 56 4.87 5.31 18.28
C GLN A 56 4.83 4.79 16.84
N GLU A 57 5.04 5.67 15.86
CA GLU A 57 5.09 5.28 14.44
C GLU A 57 6.32 4.40 14.14
N ILE A 58 7.47 4.74 14.74
CA ILE A 58 8.69 3.93 14.64
C ILE A 58 8.50 2.55 15.28
N GLU A 59 7.82 2.48 16.42
CA GLU A 59 7.52 1.23 17.11
C GLU A 59 6.61 0.30 16.30
N LEU A 60 5.72 0.87 15.47
CA LEU A 60 4.90 0.11 14.53
C LEU A 60 5.69 -0.37 13.30
N LEU A 61 6.61 0.44 12.80
CA LEU A 61 7.47 0.09 11.65
C LEU A 61 8.54 -0.94 12.00
N ILE A 62 9.06 -0.87 13.22
CA ILE A 62 10.09 -1.77 13.73
C ILE A 62 9.51 -2.50 14.95
N PRO A 63 8.59 -3.47 14.77
CA PRO A 63 7.90 -4.15 15.86
C PRO A 63 8.83 -5.08 16.67
N PRO A 64 8.41 -5.57 17.85
CA PRO A 64 9.13 -6.61 18.58
C PRO A 64 9.36 -7.86 17.70
N PRO A 65 10.50 -8.56 17.83
CA PRO A 65 11.51 -8.46 18.89
C PRO A 65 12.68 -7.49 18.59
N SER A 66 12.61 -6.68 17.53
CA SER A 66 13.72 -5.87 16.99
C SER A 66 14.08 -4.62 17.82
N LEU A 67 14.29 -4.77 19.13
CA LEU A 67 14.59 -3.67 20.06
C LEU A 67 15.91 -2.98 19.74
N ALA A 68 16.95 -3.73 19.39
CA ALA A 68 18.27 -3.20 19.07
C ALA A 68 18.22 -2.31 17.82
N GLU A 69 17.61 -2.80 16.75
CA GLU A 69 17.38 -2.04 15.50
C GLU A 69 16.56 -0.78 15.75
N ARG A 70 15.48 -0.89 16.54
CA ARG A 70 14.65 0.28 16.89
C ARG A 70 15.43 1.33 17.65
N THR A 71 16.22 0.92 18.65
CA THR A 71 17.03 1.83 19.46
C THR A 71 18.10 2.51 18.61
N LYS A 72 18.76 1.73 17.74
CA LYS A 72 19.74 2.22 16.78
C LYS A 72 19.12 3.25 15.83
N PHE A 73 17.95 2.94 15.26
CA PHE A 73 17.22 3.84 14.39
C PHE A 73 16.88 5.16 15.08
N ILE A 74 16.28 5.11 16.27
CA ILE A 74 15.89 6.32 17.02
C ILE A 74 17.11 7.19 17.31
N HIS A 75 18.21 6.58 17.77
CA HIS A 75 19.44 7.30 18.07
C HIS A 75 20.04 7.98 16.82
N GLN A 76 20.14 7.26 15.70
CA GLN A 76 20.67 7.84 14.46
C GLN A 76 19.76 8.93 13.90
N LEU A 77 18.44 8.73 13.98
CA LEU A 77 17.47 9.72 13.56
C LEU A 77 17.55 11.00 14.42
N ASP A 78 17.77 10.88 15.73
CA ASP A 78 17.97 12.02 16.61
C ASP A 78 19.25 12.82 16.28
N ILE A 79 20.35 12.13 15.95
CA ILE A 79 21.58 12.78 15.48
C ILE A 79 21.29 13.56 14.20
N TRP A 80 20.66 12.92 13.21
CA TRP A 80 20.33 13.52 11.93
C TRP A 80 19.35 14.71 12.06
N ARG A 81 18.36 14.62 12.96
CA ARG A 81 17.42 15.71 13.26
C ARG A 81 18.13 16.89 13.95
N THR A 82 18.96 16.60 14.95
CA THR A 82 19.68 17.64 15.70
C THR A 82 20.65 18.42 14.79
N ALA A 83 21.31 17.73 13.84
CA ALA A 83 22.18 18.37 12.85
C ALA A 83 21.45 19.37 11.94
N GLN A 84 20.13 19.22 11.78
CA GLN A 84 19.26 20.14 11.02
C GLN A 84 18.54 21.17 11.91
N GLY A 85 18.84 21.21 13.20
CA GLY A 85 18.15 22.08 14.16
C GLY A 85 16.72 21.62 14.52
N LEU A 86 16.37 20.36 14.24
CA LEU A 86 15.08 19.77 14.61
C LEU A 86 15.13 19.18 16.03
N PRO A 87 14.01 19.18 16.76
CA PRO A 87 13.95 18.55 18.08
C PRO A 87 14.10 17.03 17.98
N LYS A 88 14.71 16.44 19.00
CA LYS A 88 14.77 14.98 19.21
C LYS A 88 13.37 14.38 19.32
N ILE A 89 13.26 13.09 19.04
CA ILE A 89 12.03 12.33 19.24
C ILE A 89 11.72 12.31 20.73
N GLN A 90 10.48 12.66 21.09
CA GLN A 90 10.06 12.70 22.48
C GLN A 90 10.19 11.30 23.10
N GLU A 91 10.93 11.21 24.20
CA GLU A 91 10.91 10.05 25.06
C GLU A 91 9.53 9.99 25.75
N VAL A 92 8.96 8.80 25.84
CA VAL A 92 7.84 8.58 26.77
C VAL A 92 8.37 8.95 28.15
N PRO A 93 7.73 9.86 28.91
CA PRO A 93 8.20 10.19 30.24
C PRO A 93 8.28 8.87 31.03
N ALA A 94 9.49 8.53 31.46
CA ALA A 94 9.69 7.44 32.39
C ALA A 94 8.87 7.80 33.65
N SER A 95 7.73 7.14 33.84
CA SER A 95 6.99 7.23 35.08
C SER A 95 7.92 6.90 36.24
N GLY A 96 8.24 7.93 37.02
CA GLY A 96 8.63 7.88 38.42
C GLY A 96 9.75 6.90 38.78
N SER A 97 10.98 7.43 38.85
CA SER A 97 11.91 6.96 39.87
C SER A 97 11.33 7.35 41.24
N SER A 98 10.69 6.41 41.91
CA SER A 98 10.40 6.46 43.35
C SER A 98 10.14 5.03 43.83
N SER A 99 11.11 4.47 44.53
CA SER A 99 10.92 3.27 45.35
C SER A 99 9.74 3.46 46.30
N ALA A 100 8.70 2.64 46.18
CA ALA A 100 8.06 1.93 47.29
C ALA A 100 6.77 1.21 46.84
N SER A 101 6.69 -0.05 47.26
CA SER A 101 5.48 -0.84 47.55
C SER A 101 4.50 -1.16 46.42
N VAL A 102 4.55 -2.44 46.05
CA VAL A 102 3.44 -3.31 45.65
C VAL A 102 2.06 -2.77 46.07
N LEU A 103 1.20 -2.49 45.10
CA LEU A 103 -0.18 -2.94 45.06
C LEU A 103 -0.69 -2.88 43.62
N ASP A 104 -1.26 -4.00 43.22
CA ASP A 104 -1.84 -4.31 41.92
C ASP A 104 -2.87 -3.25 41.52
N THR A 105 -2.50 -2.39 40.57
CA THR A 105 -3.46 -1.57 39.84
C THR A 105 -2.93 -1.48 38.42
N LYS A 106 -3.60 -2.21 37.53
CA LYS A 106 -3.46 -2.17 36.07
C LYS A 106 -3.37 -0.72 35.61
N VAL A 107 -2.14 -0.22 35.44
CA VAL A 107 -1.83 1.12 34.94
C VAL A 107 -2.34 1.18 33.52
N ARG A 108 -3.55 1.73 33.38
CA ARG A 108 -4.16 2.04 32.11
C ARG A 108 -3.30 3.15 31.51
N LEU A 109 -2.65 2.85 30.38
CA LEU A 109 -2.02 3.83 29.48
C LEU A 109 -2.88 5.10 29.42
N PRO A 110 -2.28 6.31 29.35
CA PRO A 110 -3.05 7.54 29.15
C PRO A 110 -3.94 7.33 27.95
N SER A 111 -5.24 7.20 28.19
CA SER A 111 -6.19 6.98 27.12
C SER A 111 -6.12 8.21 26.24
N GLU A 112 -5.71 8.03 24.97
CA GLU A 112 -5.92 9.04 23.93
C GLU A 112 -7.33 9.62 24.13
N PRO A 113 -7.51 10.95 24.01
CA PRO A 113 -8.84 11.54 24.13
C PRO A 113 -9.78 10.74 23.23
N ARG A 114 -10.85 10.18 23.83
CA ARG A 114 -11.81 9.35 23.10
C ARG A 114 -12.48 10.22 22.04
N ILE A 115 -11.95 10.18 20.84
CA ILE A 115 -12.46 10.91 19.69
C ILE A 115 -13.78 10.29 19.30
N THR A 116 -14.78 11.15 19.16
CA THR A 116 -16.08 10.77 18.62
C THR A 116 -16.00 10.74 17.09
N ARG A 117 -16.90 9.98 16.48
CA ARG A 117 -16.97 9.83 15.03
C ARG A 117 -17.08 11.18 14.31
N ASP A 118 -17.86 12.10 14.86
CA ASP A 118 -18.07 13.44 14.30
C ASP A 118 -16.83 14.35 14.44
N SER A 119 -16.07 14.20 15.52
CA SER A 119 -14.82 14.95 15.74
C SER A 119 -13.63 14.43 14.93
N CYS A 120 -13.75 13.25 14.30
CA CYS A 120 -12.71 12.61 13.50
C CYS A 120 -12.67 13.21 12.08
N THR A 121 -12.31 14.50 12.00
CA THR A 121 -12.23 15.29 10.77
C THR A 121 -10.96 14.97 9.95
N ALA A 122 -10.96 15.28 8.66
CA ALA A 122 -9.77 15.20 7.80
C ALA A 122 -8.65 16.08 8.36
N THR A 123 -8.99 17.27 8.87
CA THR A 123 -8.03 18.16 9.54
C THR A 123 -7.39 17.48 10.76
N TYR A 124 -8.20 16.83 11.60
CA TYR A 124 -7.68 16.10 12.76
C TYR A 124 -6.74 14.97 12.31
N LEU A 125 -7.19 14.13 11.38
CA LEU A 125 -6.44 12.96 10.91
C LEU A 125 -5.09 13.33 10.26
N LEU A 126 -5.09 14.38 9.44
CA LEU A 126 -3.86 14.86 8.79
C LEU A 126 -2.89 15.52 9.77
N ASN A 127 -3.39 16.26 10.78
CA ASN A 127 -2.51 16.85 11.79
C ASN A 127 -1.97 15.79 12.78
N TYR A 128 -2.68 14.68 12.97
CA TYR A 128 -2.19 13.61 13.84
C TYR A 128 -1.11 12.75 13.18
N SER A 129 -1.20 12.54 11.86
CA SER A 129 -0.24 11.74 11.09
C SER A 129 1.01 12.53 10.71
N SER A 130 2.21 11.96 10.92
CA SER A 130 3.47 12.55 10.43
C SER A 130 3.45 12.81 8.92
N LYS A 131 2.91 11.87 8.14
CA LYS A 131 2.71 12.00 6.69
C LYS A 131 1.76 13.14 6.34
N GLY A 132 0.66 13.26 7.08
CA GLY A 132 -0.30 14.34 6.88
C GLY A 132 0.33 15.70 7.16
N GLN A 133 1.08 15.83 8.26
CA GLN A 133 1.82 17.06 8.59
C GLN A 133 2.86 17.42 7.52
N ALA A 134 3.63 16.44 7.03
CA ALA A 134 4.62 16.67 5.97
C ALA A 134 3.96 17.16 4.68
N ILE A 135 2.83 16.57 4.28
CA ILE A 135 2.08 17.00 3.08
C ILE A 135 1.50 18.40 3.27
N ILE A 136 0.96 18.74 4.44
CA ILE A 136 0.45 20.10 4.72
C ILE A 136 1.59 21.14 4.62
N ARG A 137 2.77 20.83 5.16
CA ARG A 137 3.96 21.72 5.05
C ARG A 137 4.47 21.85 3.61
N LYS A 138 4.51 20.75 2.87
CA LYS A 138 4.88 20.77 1.45
C LYS A 138 3.89 21.62 0.65
N TYR A 139 2.60 21.46 0.91
CA TYR A 139 1.55 22.20 0.23
C TYR A 139 1.57 23.71 0.54
N SER A 140 1.92 24.10 1.78
CA SER A 140 2.04 25.52 2.14
C SER A 140 3.21 26.21 1.45
N GLN A 141 4.24 25.47 1.05
CA GLN A 141 5.38 25.97 0.27
C GLN A 141 5.08 25.96 -1.24
N THR A 142 4.51 24.86 -1.73
CA THR A 142 4.13 24.68 -3.13
C THR A 142 2.67 24.20 -3.19
N PRO A 143 1.70 25.04 -3.63
CA PRO A 143 0.26 24.74 -3.55
C PRO A 143 -0.19 23.76 -4.64
N PHE A 144 0.45 22.60 -4.68
CA PHE A 144 0.21 21.52 -5.62
C PHE A 144 0.39 20.19 -4.89
N LEU A 145 -0.56 19.26 -5.09
CA LEU A 145 -0.46 17.91 -4.56
C LEU A 145 -0.08 16.95 -5.68
N SER A 146 0.97 16.16 -5.45
CA SER A 146 1.36 15.09 -6.36
C SER A 146 0.37 13.93 -6.32
N ARG A 147 0.54 12.95 -7.22
CA ARG A 147 -0.26 11.71 -7.20
C ARG A 147 0.00 10.90 -5.93
N SER A 148 1.23 10.88 -5.42
CA SER A 148 1.61 10.20 -4.17
C SER A 148 1.01 10.91 -2.96
N ASP A 149 1.05 12.25 -2.92
CA ASP A 149 0.45 13.03 -1.83
C ASP A 149 -1.05 12.74 -1.72
N LYS A 150 -1.77 12.74 -2.85
CA LYS A 150 -3.21 12.42 -2.90
C LYS A 150 -3.50 10.99 -2.44
N LYS A 151 -2.63 10.03 -2.76
CA LYS A 151 -2.75 8.63 -2.30
C LYS A 151 -2.57 8.56 -0.78
N SER A 152 -1.53 9.18 -0.24
CA SER A 152 -1.23 9.25 1.19
C SER A 152 -2.36 9.91 1.98
N ILE A 153 -2.86 11.07 1.54
CA ILE A 153 -4.01 11.75 2.16
C ILE A 153 -5.23 10.82 2.20
N THR A 154 -5.53 10.16 1.08
CA THR A 154 -6.67 9.25 0.98
C THR A 154 -6.55 8.10 1.97
N HIS A 155 -5.36 7.50 2.07
CA HIS A 155 -5.08 6.42 3.01
C HIS A 155 -5.20 6.91 4.46
N ILE A 156 -4.58 8.04 4.82
CA ILE A 156 -4.68 8.61 6.17
C ILE A 156 -6.15 8.84 6.55
N VAL A 157 -6.92 9.51 5.70
CA VAL A 157 -8.32 9.86 6.03
C VAL A 157 -9.21 8.63 6.14
N VAL A 158 -9.06 7.64 5.26
CA VAL A 158 -9.94 6.47 5.25
C VAL A 158 -9.49 5.40 6.25
N ASP A 159 -8.19 5.09 6.27
CA ASP A 159 -7.66 3.96 7.03
C ASP A 159 -7.69 4.26 8.53
N GLU A 160 -7.23 5.44 8.95
CA GLU A 160 -7.26 5.85 10.37
C GLU A 160 -8.69 5.94 10.91
N PHE A 161 -9.61 6.47 10.10
CA PHE A 161 -11.02 6.54 10.48
C PHE A 161 -11.61 5.14 10.65
N LYS A 162 -11.30 4.21 9.73
CA LYS A 162 -11.78 2.83 9.79
C LYS A 162 -11.09 1.98 10.84
N ASN A 163 -9.88 2.32 11.26
CA ASN A 163 -9.21 1.65 12.38
C ASN A 163 -9.87 2.02 13.72
N ARG A 164 -10.41 3.24 13.83
CA ARG A 164 -11.11 3.73 15.03
C ARG A 164 -12.61 3.38 15.02
N PHE A 165 -13.22 3.30 13.84
CA PHE A 165 -14.66 3.10 13.68
C PHE A 165 -14.97 2.07 12.57
N SER A 166 -16.12 2.20 11.91
CA SER A 166 -16.48 1.43 10.71
C SER A 166 -16.31 2.28 9.43
N LYS A 167 -16.63 1.67 8.27
CA LYS A 167 -16.66 2.34 6.96
C LYS A 167 -17.31 3.72 7.03
N LEU A 168 -16.79 4.67 6.26
CA LEU A 168 -17.42 5.99 6.11
C LEU A 168 -18.74 5.84 5.36
N THR A 169 -19.76 6.54 5.83
CA THR A 169 -21.04 6.71 5.15
C THR A 169 -20.91 7.73 4.01
N SER A 170 -21.92 7.81 3.14
CA SER A 170 -21.94 8.77 2.04
C SER A 170 -21.90 10.24 2.51
N SER A 171 -22.56 10.57 3.63
CA SER A 171 -22.52 11.91 4.20
C SER A 171 -21.13 12.25 4.75
N GLU A 172 -20.48 11.32 5.44
CA GLU A 172 -19.14 11.52 5.99
C GLU A 172 -18.09 11.65 4.89
N LEU A 173 -18.19 10.86 3.81
CA LEU A 173 -17.34 11.03 2.63
C LEU A 173 -17.48 12.43 2.01
N LEU A 174 -18.70 12.98 2.03
CA LEU A 174 -18.98 14.33 1.55
C LEU A 174 -18.46 15.41 2.49
N GLU A 175 -18.53 15.21 3.80
CA GLU A 175 -17.97 16.13 4.79
C GLU A 175 -16.44 16.14 4.72
N ARG A 176 -15.81 14.96 4.71
CA ARG A 176 -14.35 14.84 4.57
C ARG A 176 -13.87 15.44 3.24
N SER A 177 -14.61 15.31 2.14
CA SER A 177 -14.21 15.94 0.87
C SER A 177 -14.30 17.47 0.90
N LYS A 178 -15.31 18.04 1.60
CA LYS A 178 -15.40 19.49 1.82
C LYS A 178 -14.23 19.99 2.67
N GLU A 179 -13.90 19.28 3.75
CA GLU A 179 -12.76 19.61 4.60
C GLU A 179 -11.45 19.55 3.82
N LEU A 180 -11.23 18.51 3.00
CA LEU A 180 -10.04 18.41 2.15
C LEU A 180 -9.95 19.54 1.12
N LYS A 181 -11.08 20.01 0.56
CA LYS A 181 -11.09 21.20 -0.30
C LYS A 181 -10.72 22.49 0.47
N GLN A 182 -11.04 22.58 1.75
CA GLN A 182 -10.62 23.71 2.59
C GLN A 182 -9.12 23.66 2.89
N ILE A 183 -8.57 22.47 3.16
CA ILE A 183 -7.14 22.27 3.44
C ILE A 183 -6.31 22.44 2.15
N PHE A 184 -6.81 21.98 1.02
CA PHE A 184 -6.14 21.99 -0.29
C PHE A 184 -7.00 22.69 -1.36
N PRO A 185 -7.08 24.03 -1.37
CA PRO A 185 -7.98 24.79 -2.25
C PRO A 185 -7.75 24.59 -3.75
N SER A 186 -6.55 24.17 -4.16
CA SER A 186 -6.23 23.85 -5.56
C SER A 186 -6.89 22.56 -6.06
N GLU A 187 -7.33 21.68 -5.16
CA GLU A 187 -7.98 20.43 -5.52
C GLU A 187 -9.50 20.56 -5.49
N PRO A 188 -10.21 20.20 -6.57
CA PRO A 188 -11.66 20.19 -6.56
C PRO A 188 -12.21 19.13 -5.60
N GLN A 189 -13.39 19.39 -5.02
CA GLN A 189 -14.01 18.50 -4.04
C GLN A 189 -14.31 17.12 -4.64
N GLU A 190 -14.67 17.12 -5.92
CA GLU A 190 -15.02 15.96 -6.73
C GLU A 190 -13.84 14.99 -6.91
N THR A 191 -12.59 15.47 -6.82
CA THR A 191 -11.39 14.62 -6.80
C THR A 191 -11.41 13.67 -5.60
N TRP A 192 -11.91 14.14 -4.46
CA TRP A 192 -11.97 13.38 -3.22
C TRP A 192 -13.23 12.54 -3.12
N TYR A 193 -14.41 13.14 -3.38
CA TYR A 193 -15.68 12.43 -3.39
C TYR A 193 -16.76 13.15 -4.20
N GLN A 194 -17.43 12.41 -5.08
CA GLN A 194 -18.61 12.82 -5.82
C GLN A 194 -19.77 11.84 -5.57
N PRO A 195 -20.90 12.28 -4.96
CA PRO A 195 -22.05 11.43 -4.73
C PRO A 195 -22.82 11.13 -6.03
N THR A 196 -23.72 10.15 -6.00
CA THR A 196 -24.58 9.81 -7.17
C THR A 196 -25.69 10.85 -7.38
N PHE A 197 -26.12 11.50 -6.31
CA PHE A 197 -27.19 12.50 -6.30
C PHE A 197 -26.71 13.77 -5.60
N VAL A 198 -27.11 14.92 -6.14
CA VAL A 198 -26.90 16.24 -5.53
C VAL A 198 -28.26 16.84 -5.21
N THR A 199 -28.37 17.49 -4.06
CA THR A 199 -29.58 18.21 -3.66
C THR A 199 -29.45 19.65 -4.14
N ASP A 200 -30.44 20.13 -4.90
CA ASP A 200 -30.51 21.53 -5.34
C ASP A 200 -30.86 22.47 -4.18
N SER A 201 -30.71 23.78 -4.41
CA SER A 201 -31.13 24.84 -3.49
C SER A 201 -32.60 24.75 -3.07
N THR A 202 -33.43 24.07 -3.84
CA THR A 202 -34.85 23.83 -3.57
C THR A 202 -35.13 22.48 -2.89
N GLY A 203 -34.11 21.74 -2.45
CA GLY A 203 -34.25 20.44 -1.78
C GLY A 203 -34.52 19.24 -2.70
N LYS A 204 -34.59 19.44 -4.02
CA LYS A 204 -34.82 18.36 -5.00
C LYS A 204 -33.53 17.60 -5.29
N LYS A 205 -33.59 16.26 -5.28
CA LYS A 205 -32.45 15.40 -5.63
C LYS A 205 -32.33 15.27 -7.14
N ARG A 206 -31.20 15.68 -7.71
CA ARG A 206 -30.83 15.43 -9.10
C ARG A 206 -29.75 14.36 -9.16
N LYS A 207 -29.91 13.41 -10.07
CA LYS A 207 -28.92 12.37 -10.34
C LYS A 207 -27.81 12.95 -11.20
N ILE A 208 -26.57 12.87 -10.74
CA ILE A 208 -25.40 13.39 -11.47
C ILE A 208 -24.55 12.27 -12.10
N SER A 209 -24.64 11.04 -11.59
CA SER A 209 -23.87 9.91 -12.13
C SER A 209 -24.59 8.58 -11.92
N LYS A 210 -24.07 7.50 -12.52
CA LYS A 210 -24.56 6.13 -12.28
C LYS A 210 -24.11 5.58 -10.92
N GLN A 211 -22.91 5.95 -10.49
CA GLN A 211 -22.25 5.48 -9.28
C GLN A 211 -21.46 6.62 -8.65
N ALA A 212 -21.33 6.60 -7.31
CA ALA A 212 -20.43 7.50 -6.61
C ALA A 212 -18.98 7.26 -7.04
N LYS A 213 -18.15 8.31 -6.99
CA LYS A 213 -16.76 8.29 -7.45
C LYS A 213 -15.87 9.11 -6.52
N GLY A 214 -14.56 9.00 -6.70
CA GLY A 214 -13.56 9.81 -6.02
C GLY A 214 -12.67 8.97 -5.12
N ARG A 215 -11.48 9.49 -4.82
CA ARG A 215 -10.41 8.74 -4.15
C ARG A 215 -10.84 8.17 -2.79
N LEU A 216 -11.58 8.96 -2.00
CA LEU A 216 -12.06 8.52 -0.69
C LEU A 216 -13.07 7.38 -0.82
N TYR A 217 -13.96 7.45 -1.81
CA TYR A 217 -14.93 6.38 -2.07
C TYR A 217 -14.25 5.09 -2.50
N ASP A 218 -13.33 5.19 -3.47
CA ASP A 218 -12.62 4.04 -4.02
C ASP A 218 -11.83 3.31 -2.91
N ARG A 219 -11.13 4.06 -2.03
CA ARG A 219 -10.42 3.47 -0.88
C ARG A 219 -11.38 2.90 0.16
N ASN A 220 -12.47 3.61 0.51
CA ASN A 220 -13.41 3.16 1.55
C ASN A 220 -14.11 1.83 1.20
N ILE A 221 -14.45 1.65 -0.08
CA ILE A 221 -15.06 0.42 -0.59
C ILE A 221 -14.03 -0.71 -0.69
N ASN A 222 -12.83 -0.43 -1.21
CA ASN A 222 -11.80 -1.45 -1.48
C ASN A 222 -10.84 -1.69 -0.30
N TYR A 223 -11.09 -1.08 0.84
CA TYR A 223 -10.26 -1.24 2.04
C TYR A 223 -10.18 -2.71 2.46
N LYS A 224 -8.96 -3.22 2.58
CA LYS A 224 -8.65 -4.50 3.19
C LYS A 224 -8.00 -4.22 4.53
N GLU A 225 -8.53 -4.81 5.59
CA GLU A 225 -8.00 -4.66 6.94
C GLU A 225 -6.58 -5.24 6.98
N VAL A 226 -5.64 -4.53 7.60
CA VAL A 226 -4.21 -4.89 7.62
C VAL A 226 -3.98 -6.30 8.18
N SER A 227 -4.85 -6.76 9.09
CA SER A 227 -4.85 -8.14 9.61
C SER A 227 -5.03 -9.22 8.53
N GLN A 228 -5.75 -8.93 7.44
CA GLN A 228 -5.90 -9.87 6.31
C GLN A 228 -4.65 -9.94 5.41
N GLN A 229 -3.78 -8.93 5.45
CA GLN A 229 -2.50 -8.96 4.73
C GLN A 229 -1.47 -9.79 5.49
N ILE A 230 -1.50 -9.75 6.84
CA ILE A 230 -0.65 -10.58 7.70
C ILE A 230 -1.17 -12.03 7.76
N ALA A 231 -2.50 -12.26 7.78
CA ALA A 231 -3.08 -13.62 7.82
C ALA A 231 -2.89 -14.44 6.54
N ASN A 232 -2.65 -13.80 5.40
CA ASN A 232 -2.26 -14.49 4.16
C ASN A 232 -0.77 -14.88 4.13
N GLN A 233 -0.01 -14.54 5.18
CA GLN A 233 1.36 -15.00 5.43
C GLN A 233 1.41 -15.97 6.62
N LYS A 234 0.40 -16.85 6.76
CA LYS A 234 0.44 -17.87 7.81
C LYS A 234 1.52 -18.92 7.47
N PRO A 235 2.48 -19.21 8.37
CA PRO A 235 3.35 -20.37 8.24
C PRO A 235 2.48 -21.62 8.33
N ASN A 236 2.71 -22.58 7.45
CA ASN A 236 2.01 -23.84 7.43
C ASN A 236 2.50 -24.71 8.60
N GLU A 237 1.94 -24.51 9.80
CA GLU A 237 2.18 -25.43 10.93
C GLU A 237 1.47 -26.76 10.63
N THR A 238 2.27 -27.78 10.37
CA THR A 238 1.84 -29.16 10.11
C THR A 238 1.88 -29.93 11.42
N GLU A 239 0.71 -30.37 11.93
CA GLU A 239 0.66 -31.39 12.97
C GLU A 239 0.91 -32.81 12.40
N PRO A 240 1.44 -33.74 13.20
CA PRO A 240 2.10 -34.93 12.69
C PRO A 240 1.12 -36.10 12.50
N SER A 241 1.12 -36.71 11.32
CA SER A 241 0.62 -38.07 11.14
C SER A 241 1.67 -38.90 10.43
N ALA A 242 2.12 -39.95 11.11
CA ALA A 242 3.22 -40.80 10.73
C ALA A 242 2.88 -41.70 9.53
N ALA A 243 3.70 -41.64 8.48
CA ALA A 243 4.15 -42.79 7.69
C ALA A 243 5.33 -42.36 6.80
N ALA A 244 6.47 -43.06 6.97
CA ALA A 244 7.70 -42.94 6.18
C ALA A 244 7.44 -43.18 4.66
N ALA A 245 8.23 -42.70 3.70
CA ALA A 245 9.68 -42.56 3.67
C ALA A 245 10.17 -41.59 2.56
N ALA A 246 11.29 -40.92 2.86
CA ALA A 246 12.36 -40.41 1.99
C ALA A 246 12.05 -39.96 0.56
N THR A 247 12.15 -38.64 0.30
CA THR A 247 13.02 -38.08 -0.74
C THR A 247 13.44 -36.67 -0.34
N GLY A 248 14.70 -36.33 -0.61
CA GLY A 248 15.48 -35.30 0.07
C GLY A 248 15.08 -33.84 -0.13
N SER A 249 15.39 -33.09 0.91
CA SER A 249 15.44 -31.63 1.01
C SER A 249 16.41 -30.99 -0.01
N ILE A 250 15.89 -30.49 -1.14
CA ILE A 250 16.56 -29.51 -2.02
C ILE A 250 15.50 -28.61 -2.70
N THR A 251 14.86 -27.68 -1.97
CA THR A 251 13.95 -26.69 -2.60
C THR A 251 14.05 -25.34 -1.90
N SER A 252 15.02 -24.55 -2.33
CA SER A 252 15.04 -23.09 -2.12
C SER A 252 16.06 -22.45 -3.07
N SER A 253 17.25 -23.05 -3.18
CA SER A 253 18.29 -22.59 -4.12
C SER A 253 17.94 -22.89 -5.58
N THR A 254 17.26 -24.00 -5.85
CA THR A 254 16.86 -24.44 -7.19
C THR A 254 15.72 -23.60 -7.74
N GLU A 255 14.72 -23.26 -6.92
CA GLU A 255 13.57 -22.43 -7.33
C GLU A 255 13.98 -20.98 -7.62
N ALA A 256 14.94 -20.43 -6.87
CA ALA A 256 15.49 -19.10 -7.12
C ALA A 256 16.30 -19.05 -8.43
N ALA A 257 17.07 -20.11 -8.74
CA ALA A 257 17.81 -20.23 -9.98
C ALA A 257 16.88 -20.42 -11.19
N GLU A 258 15.84 -21.25 -11.06
CA GLU A 258 14.80 -21.42 -12.07
C GLU A 258 14.07 -20.10 -12.34
N TYR A 259 13.74 -19.34 -11.30
CA TYR A 259 13.11 -18.02 -11.45
C TYR A 259 14.00 -17.03 -12.21
N GLN A 260 15.30 -16.98 -11.90
CA GLN A 260 16.25 -16.13 -12.62
C GLN A 260 16.45 -16.55 -14.08
N GLN A 261 16.44 -17.86 -14.35
CA GLN A 261 16.59 -18.41 -15.69
C GLN A 261 15.34 -18.13 -16.55
N VAL A 262 14.14 -18.24 -15.97
CA VAL A 262 12.88 -17.83 -16.61
C VAL A 262 12.86 -16.33 -16.88
N LYS A 263 13.35 -15.51 -15.94
CA LYS A 263 13.44 -14.06 -16.12
C LYS A 263 14.41 -13.68 -17.24
N ALA A 264 15.58 -14.32 -17.32
CA ALA A 264 16.53 -14.11 -18.40
C ALA A 264 15.98 -14.56 -19.76
N TRP A 265 15.28 -15.70 -19.80
CA TRP A 265 14.62 -16.18 -21.01
C TRP A 265 13.52 -15.20 -21.49
N LEU A 266 12.73 -14.64 -20.59
CA LEU A 266 11.68 -13.66 -20.91
C LEU A 266 12.24 -12.35 -21.49
N VAL A 267 13.42 -11.91 -21.04
CA VAL A 267 14.10 -10.72 -21.60
C VAL A 267 14.56 -10.97 -23.03
N HIS A 268 15.05 -12.17 -23.33
CA HIS A 268 15.59 -12.51 -24.65
C HIS A 268 14.56 -12.98 -25.69
N ASN A 269 13.33 -13.32 -25.29
CA ASN A 269 12.29 -13.83 -26.18
C ASN A 269 11.07 -12.88 -26.28
N GLN A 270 11.27 -11.57 -26.11
CA GLN A 270 10.20 -10.56 -26.27
C GLN A 270 9.61 -10.54 -27.69
N ASP A 271 10.41 -10.83 -28.71
CA ASP A 271 9.99 -10.79 -30.11
C ASP A 271 8.93 -11.87 -30.43
N GLU A 272 9.05 -13.07 -29.85
CA GLU A 272 8.05 -14.14 -29.99
C GLU A 272 6.72 -13.78 -29.29
N TRP A 273 6.77 -12.91 -28.28
CA TRP A 273 5.60 -12.47 -27.52
C TRP A 273 4.71 -11.52 -28.32
N GLU A 274 5.30 -10.64 -29.13
CA GLU A 274 4.55 -9.80 -30.05
C GLU A 274 3.88 -10.63 -31.16
N GLU A 275 4.57 -11.63 -31.70
CA GLU A 275 3.97 -12.56 -32.65
C GLU A 275 2.81 -13.37 -32.04
N LEU A 276 2.95 -13.82 -30.79
CA LEU A 276 1.88 -14.49 -30.04
C LEU A 276 0.68 -13.57 -29.82
N LYS A 277 0.90 -12.31 -29.44
CA LYS A 277 -0.17 -11.30 -29.33
C LYS A 277 -0.87 -11.09 -30.67
N ILE A 278 -0.13 -11.02 -31.78
CA ILE A 278 -0.68 -10.85 -33.13
C ILE A 278 -1.51 -12.08 -33.55
N LYS A 279 -0.98 -13.30 -33.37
CA LYS A 279 -1.70 -14.55 -33.66
C LYS A 279 -2.94 -14.68 -32.80
N TRP A 280 -2.87 -14.31 -31.52
CA TRP A 280 -4.01 -14.33 -30.60
C TRP A 280 -5.06 -13.27 -30.95
N LYS A 281 -4.66 -12.06 -31.34
CA LYS A 281 -5.56 -11.04 -31.87
C LYS A 281 -6.30 -11.55 -33.10
N ARG A 282 -5.66 -12.36 -33.95
CA ARG A 282 -6.27 -12.96 -35.15
C ARG A 282 -7.19 -14.14 -34.84
N SER A 283 -6.89 -14.94 -33.82
CA SER A 283 -7.63 -16.18 -33.53
C SER A 283 -8.73 -16.05 -32.47
N SER A 284 -8.82 -14.95 -31.73
CA SER A 284 -9.78 -14.80 -30.62
C SER A 284 -11.09 -14.11 -31.02
N PRO A 285 -12.27 -14.67 -30.65
CA PRO A 285 -13.57 -14.02 -30.85
C PRO A 285 -13.70 -12.72 -30.05
N SER A 286 -14.49 -11.78 -30.56
CA SER A 286 -14.61 -10.38 -30.11
C SER A 286 -14.86 -10.18 -28.61
N GLN A 287 -15.50 -11.14 -27.92
CA GLN A 287 -15.76 -11.06 -26.46
C GLN A 287 -14.53 -11.36 -25.58
N ALA A 288 -13.53 -12.10 -26.09
CA ALA A 288 -12.28 -12.35 -25.37
C ALA A 288 -11.34 -11.14 -25.38
N ARG A 289 -11.46 -10.26 -26.39
CA ARG A 289 -10.68 -9.03 -26.51
C ARG A 289 -10.97 -8.04 -25.38
N THR A 290 -12.21 -7.96 -24.89
CA THR A 290 -12.61 -6.94 -23.89
C THR A 290 -12.18 -7.28 -22.47
N LYS A 291 -12.03 -8.57 -22.12
CA LYS A 291 -11.66 -8.98 -20.75
C LYS A 291 -10.19 -8.74 -20.41
N PHE A 292 -9.30 -8.74 -21.40
CA PHE A 292 -7.85 -8.59 -21.19
C PHE A 292 -7.45 -7.16 -20.78
N TYR A 293 -8.19 -6.15 -21.22
CA TYR A 293 -7.87 -4.74 -20.94
C TYR A 293 -8.55 -4.19 -19.68
N SER A 294 -9.54 -4.88 -19.10
CA SER A 294 -10.29 -4.36 -17.93
C SER A 294 -9.79 -4.83 -16.56
N ASN A 295 -9.02 -5.93 -16.50
CA ASN A 295 -8.44 -6.47 -15.27
C ASN A 295 -6.98 -6.81 -15.57
N GLY A 296 -6.04 -6.02 -15.01
CA GLY A 296 -4.59 -6.13 -15.23
C GLY A 296 -4.11 -7.54 -15.57
N GLY A 297 -3.61 -7.71 -16.80
CA GLY A 297 -3.44 -8.99 -17.50
C GLY A 297 -2.54 -10.03 -16.82
N LEU A 298 -1.81 -9.68 -15.76
CA LEU A 298 -0.94 -10.60 -15.03
C LEU A 298 -1.71 -11.64 -14.19
N ILE A 299 -2.84 -11.27 -13.59
CA ILE A 299 -3.57 -12.18 -12.67
C ILE A 299 -4.36 -13.24 -13.43
N LEU A 300 -4.92 -12.88 -14.60
CA LEU A 300 -5.68 -13.80 -15.44
C LEU A 300 -4.76 -14.81 -16.15
N LEU A 301 -3.50 -14.44 -16.42
CA LEU A 301 -2.51 -15.33 -17.05
C LEU A 301 -2.00 -16.43 -16.11
N MET A 302 -1.84 -16.17 -14.80
CA MET A 302 -1.48 -17.22 -13.85
C MET A 302 -2.60 -18.27 -13.69
N GLN A 303 -3.87 -17.84 -13.69
CA GLN A 303 -5.02 -18.75 -13.64
C GLN A 303 -5.20 -19.53 -14.96
N LEU A 304 -4.95 -18.90 -16.12
CA LEU A 304 -5.00 -19.57 -17.41
C LEU A 304 -3.86 -20.58 -17.60
N ASN A 305 -2.65 -20.29 -17.13
CA ASN A 305 -1.52 -21.22 -17.22
C ASN A 305 -1.74 -22.48 -16.38
N GLN A 306 -2.33 -22.37 -15.18
CA GLN A 306 -2.76 -23.54 -14.40
C GLN A 306 -3.87 -24.34 -15.12
N SER A 307 -4.83 -23.66 -15.77
CA SER A 307 -5.92 -24.33 -16.50
C SER A 307 -5.43 -25.02 -17.79
N TYR A 308 -4.44 -24.46 -18.48
CA TYR A 308 -3.80 -25.08 -19.65
C TYR A 308 -2.88 -26.25 -19.26
N LYS A 309 -2.14 -26.16 -18.14
CA LYS A 309 -1.38 -27.31 -17.60
C LYS A 309 -2.30 -28.47 -17.23
N LEU A 310 -3.44 -28.19 -16.58
CA LEU A 310 -4.45 -29.21 -16.23
C LEU A 310 -5.11 -29.85 -17.46
N LYS A 311 -5.41 -29.08 -18.52
CA LYS A 311 -5.94 -29.64 -19.77
C LYS A 311 -4.92 -30.44 -20.57
N CYS A 312 -3.64 -30.02 -20.59
CA CYS A 312 -2.58 -30.80 -21.25
C CYS A 312 -2.21 -32.08 -20.50
N LEU A 313 -2.32 -32.11 -19.17
CA LEU A 313 -2.15 -33.33 -18.37
C LEU A 313 -3.32 -34.31 -18.57
N MET A 314 -4.57 -33.82 -18.52
CA MET A 314 -5.76 -34.64 -18.80
C MET A 314 -5.83 -35.15 -20.25
N SER A 315 -5.24 -34.44 -21.21
CA SER A 315 -5.18 -34.89 -22.61
C SER A 315 -4.06 -35.91 -22.88
N LYS A 316 -3.03 -35.98 -22.02
CA LYS A 316 -1.94 -36.96 -22.15
C LYS A 316 -2.27 -38.30 -21.48
N GLU A 317 -3.11 -38.31 -20.44
CA GLU A 317 -3.55 -39.56 -19.80
C GLU A 317 -4.59 -40.33 -20.62
N ASN A 318 -5.35 -39.66 -21.51
CA ASN A 318 -6.35 -40.30 -22.37
C ASN A 318 -5.80 -40.86 -23.70
N HIS A 319 -4.49 -40.90 -23.92
CA HIS A 319 -3.88 -41.49 -25.13
C HIS A 319 -2.95 -42.67 -24.85
N SER A 320 -3.02 -43.28 -23.66
CA SER A 320 -2.26 -44.48 -23.29
C SER A 320 -3.12 -45.76 -23.19
N TRP A 321 -4.25 -45.83 -23.90
CA TRP A 321 -5.02 -47.07 -24.09
C TRP A 321 -5.53 -47.12 -25.53
N HIS A 322 -4.62 -47.36 -26.47
CA HIS A 322 -4.85 -48.07 -27.74
C HIS A 322 -3.55 -47.99 -28.56
N ALA A 323 -2.61 -48.87 -28.22
CA ALA A 323 -1.63 -49.44 -29.13
C ALA A 323 -1.28 -50.84 -28.60
#